data_AF-A0A813F6C9-F1
#
_entry.id   AF-A0A813F6C9-F1
#
_cell.length_a   1.000
_cell.length_b   1.000
_cell.length_c   1.000
_cell.angle_alpha   90.00
_cell.angle_beta   90.00
_cell.angle_gamma   90.00
#
_symmetry.space_group_name_H-M   'P 1'
#
loop_
_entity.id
_entity.type
_entity.pdbx_description
1 polymer ?
#
loop_
_entity_poly.entity_id
_entity_poly.type
_entity_poly.pdbx_seq_one_letter_code
_entity_poly.pdbx_strand_id
1 'polypeptide(L)'
;MHIAQGVFKAINVNKCTKAGGTFVFWVADWFALMNDKMGGDLDKIKIVGKYLIEVWKAGGMDMSHVKFLWSSDEISAHAKEYWGQALDIARRSTLARIKKCCQIMGRKEDTLTAAQILYPIMQCTDIFFLKADICQLGVDQRKVNMLARDYCDSAGIKAKPVILSHHMLYGLKAGQSKMSKSDPDSAIFMEDSAEDVERKIRNAYCPTKPESASKVAEDDEMHLVKDDLMNPCLDYLRYILFAVEGYTFKAGDKVYTTPGPCSLDAHLPHVGFCANS
;
A
#
# COMPACT_ATOMS: atom_id res chain seq x y z
N MET A 1 4.33 -7.39 10.04
CA MET A 1 3.61 -6.64 8.94
C MET A 1 3.91 -5.17 9.12
N HIS A 2 4.09 -4.31 8.10
CA HIS A 2 4.35 -2.88 8.39
C HIS A 2 3.06 -2.06 8.59
N ILE A 3 3.15 -0.93 9.30
CA ILE A 3 1.99 -0.14 9.76
C ILE A 3 1.09 0.38 8.63
N ALA A 4 1.65 0.64 7.43
CA ALA A 4 0.85 0.96 6.24
C ALA A 4 -0.13 -0.16 5.84
N GLN A 5 0.27 -1.43 6.00
CA GLN A 5 -0.54 -2.60 5.65
C GLN A 5 -1.52 -2.99 6.75
N GLY A 6 -1.27 -2.58 8.00
CA GLY A 6 -2.14 -2.86 9.15
C GLY A 6 -3.01 -1.66 9.51
N VAL A 7 -2.50 -0.75 10.36
CA VAL A 7 -3.26 0.39 10.90
C VAL A 7 -3.83 1.29 9.80
N PHE A 8 -2.99 1.77 8.88
CA PHE A 8 -3.46 2.69 7.82
C PHE A 8 -4.46 2.01 6.87
N LYS A 9 -4.24 0.74 6.56
CA LYS A 9 -5.17 -0.08 5.79
C LYS A 9 -6.51 -0.20 6.51
N ALA A 10 -6.51 -0.51 7.80
CA ALA A 10 -7.72 -0.65 8.61
C ALA A 10 -8.54 0.65 8.66
N ILE A 11 -7.89 1.81 8.82
CA ILE A 11 -8.55 3.13 8.76
C ILE A 11 -9.29 3.30 7.42
N ASN A 12 -8.64 2.99 6.30
CA ASN A 12 -9.26 3.11 4.98
C ASN A 12 -10.37 2.09 4.75
N VAL A 13 -10.22 0.84 5.23
CA VAL A 13 -11.29 -0.16 5.18
C VAL A 13 -12.50 0.30 5.96
N ASN A 14 -12.32 0.81 7.17
CA ASN A 14 -13.43 1.29 8.00
C ASN A 14 -14.20 2.44 7.34
N LYS A 15 -13.52 3.31 6.59
CA LYS A 15 -14.19 4.34 5.78
C LYS A 15 -15.03 3.71 4.66
N CYS A 16 -14.51 2.69 3.98
CA CYS A 16 -15.24 1.96 2.93
C CYS A 16 -16.45 1.20 3.49
N THR A 17 -16.31 0.49 4.61
CA THR A 17 -17.40 -0.28 5.21
C THR A 17 -18.46 0.61 5.84
N LYS A 18 -18.08 1.72 6.48
CA LYS A 18 -19.01 2.77 6.97
C LYS A 18 -19.84 3.40 5.84
N ALA A 19 -19.29 3.42 4.62
CA ALA A 19 -20.01 3.85 3.42
C ALA A 19 -20.88 2.75 2.77
N GLY A 20 -21.00 1.58 3.40
CA GLY A 20 -21.82 0.45 2.93
C GLY A 20 -21.09 -0.56 2.03
N GLY A 21 -19.77 -0.41 1.85
CA GLY A 21 -18.97 -1.32 1.01
C GLY A 21 -18.69 -2.67 1.68
N THR A 22 -18.53 -3.71 0.87
CA THR A 22 -17.84 -4.96 1.28
C THR A 22 -16.37 -4.85 0.89
N PHE A 23 -15.47 -5.11 1.83
CA PHE A 23 -14.03 -5.04 1.58
C PHE A 23 -13.42 -6.44 1.45
N VAL A 24 -12.79 -6.73 0.31
CA VAL A 24 -12.10 -8.01 0.08
C VAL A 24 -10.59 -7.81 0.27
N PHE A 25 -10.02 -8.55 1.21
CA PHE A 25 -8.58 -8.79 1.28
C PHE A 25 -8.24 -10.00 0.42
N TRP A 26 -7.54 -9.73 -0.68
CA TRP A 26 -6.99 -10.75 -1.57
C TRP A 26 -5.63 -11.20 -1.05
N VAL A 27 -5.59 -12.38 -0.41
CA VAL A 27 -4.37 -13.00 0.08
C VAL A 27 -3.63 -13.64 -1.09
N ALA A 28 -2.79 -12.82 -1.72
CA ALA A 28 -2.17 -13.06 -3.01
C ALA A 28 -0.93 -14.00 -2.91
N ASP A 29 -1.16 -15.25 -2.50
CA ASP A 29 -0.13 -16.27 -2.27
C ASP A 29 0.60 -16.72 -3.54
N TRP A 30 -0.10 -16.99 -4.65
CA TRP A 30 0.55 -17.25 -5.94
C TRP A 30 1.31 -16.05 -6.49
N PHE A 31 0.86 -14.84 -6.18
CA PHE A 31 1.56 -13.61 -6.55
C PHE A 31 2.85 -13.45 -5.75
N ALA A 32 2.83 -13.75 -4.46
CA ALA A 32 4.04 -13.79 -3.65
C ALA A 32 5.05 -14.82 -4.18
N LEU A 33 4.57 -15.98 -4.64
CA LEU A 33 5.39 -17.00 -5.31
C LEU A 33 6.02 -16.47 -6.61
N MET A 34 5.22 -15.87 -7.49
CA MET A 34 5.70 -15.28 -8.76
C MET A 34 6.70 -14.13 -8.57
N ASN A 35 6.74 -13.51 -7.39
CA ASN A 35 7.69 -12.44 -7.04
C ASN A 35 8.81 -12.91 -6.09
N ASP A 36 9.10 -14.23 -6.09
CA ASP A 36 10.19 -14.88 -5.35
C ASP A 36 10.21 -14.56 -3.85
N LYS A 37 9.04 -14.34 -3.25
CA LYS A 37 8.96 -14.09 -1.80
C LYS A 37 9.23 -15.39 -1.05
N MET A 38 9.88 -15.27 0.10
CA MET A 38 10.25 -16.41 0.94
C MET A 38 11.08 -17.49 0.20
N GLY A 39 11.88 -17.08 -0.78
CA GLY A 39 12.66 -18.00 -1.61
C GLY A 39 11.82 -18.88 -2.54
N GLY A 40 10.59 -18.46 -2.86
CA GLY A 40 9.67 -19.22 -3.70
C GLY A 40 9.00 -20.39 -2.97
N ASP A 41 9.02 -20.40 -1.64
CA ASP A 41 8.41 -21.44 -0.80
C ASP A 41 6.95 -21.11 -0.50
N LEU A 42 6.03 -21.82 -1.18
CA LEU A 42 4.60 -21.58 -1.04
C LEU A 42 4.06 -21.90 0.36
N ASP A 43 4.63 -22.88 1.05
CA ASP A 43 4.19 -23.23 2.41
C ASP A 43 4.55 -22.11 3.39
N LYS A 44 5.77 -21.56 3.29
CA LYS A 44 6.17 -20.37 4.05
C LYS A 44 5.28 -19.17 3.72
N ILE A 45 4.97 -18.96 2.44
CA ILE A 45 4.05 -17.89 2.01
C ILE A 45 2.67 -18.06 2.66
N LYS A 46 2.11 -19.28 2.68
CA LYS A 46 0.81 -19.55 3.33
C LYS A 46 0.85 -19.34 4.84
N ILE A 47 1.96 -19.67 5.51
CA ILE A 47 2.14 -19.35 6.94
C ILE A 47 2.09 -17.83 7.15
N VAL A 48 2.82 -17.07 6.34
CA VAL A 48 2.82 -15.60 6.42
C VAL A 48 1.43 -15.03 6.14
N GLY A 49 0.72 -15.54 5.13
CA GLY A 49 -0.65 -15.11 4.83
C GLY A 49 -1.60 -15.32 6.00
N LYS A 50 -1.53 -16.46 6.70
CA LYS A 50 -2.31 -16.72 7.92
C LYS A 50 -1.98 -15.71 9.02
N TYR A 51 -0.70 -15.44 9.24
CA TYR A 51 -0.26 -14.40 10.17
C TYR A 51 -0.84 -13.01 9.80
N LEU A 52 -0.83 -12.63 8.51
CA LEU A 52 -1.39 -11.34 8.08
C LEU A 52 -2.90 -11.24 8.36
N ILE A 53 -3.64 -12.33 8.14
CA ILE A 53 -5.08 -12.42 8.45
C ILE A 53 -5.32 -12.17 9.94
N GLU A 54 -4.55 -12.81 10.83
CA GLU A 54 -4.73 -12.62 12.27
C GLU A 54 -4.43 -11.17 12.71
N VAL A 55 -3.40 -10.54 12.13
CA VAL A 55 -3.12 -9.12 12.36
C VAL A 55 -4.27 -8.23 11.88
N TRP A 56 -4.85 -8.52 10.71
CA TRP A 56 -6.00 -7.76 10.19
C TRP A 56 -7.27 -7.94 11.01
N LYS A 57 -7.56 -9.15 11.50
CA LYS A 57 -8.68 -9.40 12.42
C LYS A 57 -8.53 -8.59 13.72
N ALA A 58 -7.30 -8.46 14.23
CA ALA A 58 -7.00 -7.63 15.39
C ALA A 58 -6.94 -6.11 15.10
N GLY A 59 -6.99 -5.71 13.82
CA GLY A 59 -6.80 -4.33 13.38
C GLY A 59 -7.99 -3.37 13.60
N GLY A 60 -9.03 -3.80 14.33
CA GLY A 60 -10.19 -2.95 14.64
C GLY A 60 -11.09 -2.64 13.43
N MET A 61 -11.20 -3.57 12.49
CA MET A 61 -12.08 -3.46 11.32
C MET A 61 -13.44 -4.14 11.57
N ASP A 62 -14.48 -3.67 10.87
CA ASP A 62 -15.78 -4.34 10.88
C ASP A 62 -15.75 -5.66 10.08
N MET A 63 -15.58 -6.76 10.80
CA MET A 63 -15.46 -8.10 10.22
C MET A 63 -16.75 -8.58 9.53
N SER A 64 -17.91 -7.96 9.76
CA SER A 64 -19.15 -8.36 9.07
C SER A 64 -19.18 -7.94 7.59
N HIS A 65 -18.37 -6.92 7.24
CA HIS A 65 -18.22 -6.39 5.89
C HIS A 65 -16.86 -6.73 5.26
N VAL A 66 -16.00 -7.46 5.95
CA VAL A 66 -14.65 -7.83 5.48
C VAL A 66 -14.58 -9.31 5.12
N LYS A 67 -13.97 -9.61 3.96
CA LYS A 67 -13.71 -10.98 3.50
C LYS A 67 -12.22 -11.19 3.25
N PHE A 68 -11.70 -12.33 3.67
CA PHE A 68 -10.35 -12.78 3.33
C PHE A 68 -10.45 -13.94 2.34
N LEU A 69 -9.94 -13.75 1.13
CA LEU A 69 -9.97 -14.73 0.06
C LEU A 69 -8.53 -15.06 -0.37
N TRP A 70 -8.23 -16.34 -0.57
CA TRP A 70 -6.90 -16.81 -0.97
C TRP A 70 -6.82 -16.94 -2.49
N SER A 71 -5.76 -16.38 -3.09
CA SER A 71 -5.68 -16.35 -4.55
C SER A 71 -5.58 -17.74 -5.17
N SER A 72 -4.76 -18.62 -4.60
CA SER A 72 -4.63 -20.00 -5.10
C SER A 72 -5.96 -20.76 -5.01
N ASP A 73 -6.67 -20.68 -3.89
CA ASP A 73 -7.89 -21.44 -3.65
C ASP A 73 -9.02 -20.98 -4.60
N GLU A 74 -9.27 -19.67 -4.67
CA GLU A 74 -10.35 -19.10 -5.50
C GLU A 74 -10.07 -19.26 -7.00
N ILE A 75 -8.83 -19.04 -7.44
CA ILE A 75 -8.46 -19.22 -8.86
C ILE A 75 -8.56 -20.70 -9.24
N SER A 76 -8.09 -21.62 -8.39
CA SER A 76 -8.21 -23.06 -8.66
C SER A 76 -9.66 -23.52 -8.74
N ALA A 77 -10.53 -23.03 -7.85
CA ALA A 77 -11.96 -23.37 -7.87
C ALA A 77 -12.67 -22.90 -9.14
N HIS A 78 -12.18 -21.83 -9.76
CA HIS A 78 -12.79 -21.18 -10.93
C HIS A 78 -11.84 -21.07 -12.14
N ALA A 79 -10.94 -22.05 -12.29
CA ALA A 79 -9.80 -21.97 -13.22
C ALA A 79 -10.20 -21.69 -14.68
N LYS A 80 -11.29 -22.28 -15.16
CA LYS A 80 -11.75 -22.09 -16.54
C LYS A 80 -12.13 -20.63 -16.82
N GLU A 81 -12.85 -20.00 -15.90
CA GLU A 81 -13.28 -18.60 -16.01
C GLU A 81 -12.07 -17.67 -15.91
N TYR A 82 -11.28 -17.85 -14.85
CA TYR A 82 -10.13 -17.01 -14.55
C TYR A 82 -9.10 -17.01 -15.69
N TRP A 83 -8.62 -18.20 -16.08
CA TRP A 83 -7.58 -18.29 -17.10
C TRP A 83 -8.09 -17.95 -18.50
N GLY A 84 -9.38 -18.19 -18.78
CA GLY A 84 -10.00 -17.73 -20.02
C GLY A 84 -9.91 -16.21 -20.17
N GLN A 85 -10.22 -15.47 -19.10
CA GLN A 85 -10.13 -14.02 -19.10
C GLN A 85 -8.68 -13.52 -19.10
N ALA A 86 -7.79 -14.14 -18.32
CA ALA A 86 -6.36 -13.81 -18.30
C ALA A 86 -5.72 -13.92 -19.70
N LEU A 87 -6.06 -14.97 -20.46
CA LEU A 87 -5.58 -15.15 -21.83
C LEU A 87 -6.12 -14.09 -22.79
N ASP A 88 -7.38 -13.65 -22.63
CA ASP A 88 -7.92 -12.56 -23.45
C ASP A 88 -7.27 -11.21 -23.13
N ILE A 89 -7.02 -10.91 -21.84
CA ILE A 89 -6.25 -9.73 -21.42
C ILE A 89 -4.85 -9.77 -22.03
N ALA A 90 -4.17 -10.93 -21.97
CA ALA A 90 -2.85 -11.11 -22.53
C ALA A 90 -2.83 -10.85 -24.04
N ARG A 91 -3.78 -11.42 -24.79
CA ARG A 91 -3.88 -11.27 -26.25
C ARG A 91 -4.19 -9.84 -26.71
N ARG A 92 -4.85 -9.04 -25.86
CA ARG A 92 -5.21 -7.63 -26.14
C ARG A 92 -4.17 -6.62 -25.64
N SER A 93 -3.14 -7.07 -24.93
CA SER A 93 -2.11 -6.22 -24.35
C SER A 93 -0.78 -6.41 -25.06
N THR A 94 -0.05 -5.32 -25.31
CA THR A 94 1.34 -5.44 -25.81
C THR A 94 2.29 -5.78 -24.67
N LEU A 95 3.38 -6.49 -24.99
CA LEU A 95 4.42 -6.80 -24.00
C LEU A 95 4.99 -5.53 -23.36
N ALA A 96 5.17 -4.46 -24.14
CA ALA A 96 5.63 -3.16 -23.63
C ALA A 96 4.66 -2.57 -22.59
N ARG A 97 3.34 -2.72 -22.79
CA ARG A 97 2.33 -2.27 -21.83
C ARG A 97 2.38 -3.08 -20.53
N ILE A 98 2.61 -4.39 -20.62
CA ILE A 98 2.74 -5.28 -19.46
C ILE A 98 4.02 -4.98 -18.68
N LYS A 99 5.16 -4.78 -19.35
CA LYS A 99 6.43 -4.41 -18.71
C LYS A 99 6.34 -3.13 -17.88
N LYS A 100 5.63 -2.12 -18.38
CA LYS A 100 5.34 -0.89 -17.63
C LYS A 100 4.58 -1.14 -16.33
N CYS A 101 3.79 -2.21 -16.23
CA CYS A 101 3.10 -2.59 -15.00
C CYS A 101 4.01 -3.32 -14.01
N CYS A 102 5.21 -3.79 -14.37
CA CYS A 102 6.08 -4.52 -13.46
C CYS A 102 6.63 -3.67 -12.30
N GLN A 103 6.40 -2.35 -12.30
CA GLN A 103 6.68 -1.52 -11.13
C GLN A 103 5.79 -1.89 -9.91
N ILE A 104 4.59 -2.47 -10.13
CA ILE A 104 3.66 -2.87 -9.05
C ILE A 104 4.27 -3.89 -8.08
N MET A 105 5.29 -4.62 -8.52
CA MET A 105 6.03 -5.64 -7.76
C MET A 105 7.38 -5.14 -7.24
N GLY A 106 7.73 -3.86 -7.47
CA GLY A 106 9.01 -3.26 -7.09
C GLY A 106 10.20 -3.71 -7.94
N ARG A 107 9.98 -4.08 -9.21
CA ARG A 107 11.02 -4.55 -10.14
C ARG A 107 11.23 -3.54 -11.28
N LYS A 108 12.47 -3.49 -11.81
CA LYS A 108 12.84 -2.74 -13.02
C LYS A 108 12.66 -3.63 -14.26
N GLU A 109 12.48 -3.02 -15.44
CA GLU A 109 12.10 -3.73 -16.67
C GLU A 109 13.18 -4.70 -17.22
N ASP A 110 14.45 -4.52 -16.84
CA ASP A 110 15.59 -5.17 -17.50
C ASP A 110 15.88 -6.60 -17.01
N THR A 111 15.30 -7.03 -15.89
CA THR A 111 15.60 -8.33 -15.24
C THR A 111 14.33 -9.11 -14.87
N LEU A 112 13.32 -9.05 -15.73
CA LEU A 112 12.02 -9.67 -15.47
C LEU A 112 11.99 -11.17 -15.82
N THR A 113 11.50 -12.00 -14.90
CA THR A 113 11.17 -13.40 -15.18
C THR A 113 9.86 -13.51 -15.96
N ALA A 114 9.61 -14.65 -16.61
CA ALA A 114 8.33 -14.89 -17.29
C ALA A 114 7.12 -14.84 -16.32
N ALA A 115 7.30 -15.30 -15.08
CA ALA A 115 6.29 -15.18 -14.03
C ALA A 115 5.95 -13.71 -13.73
N GLN A 116 6.93 -12.82 -13.79
CA GLN A 116 6.74 -11.38 -13.57
C GLN A 116 6.07 -10.67 -14.76
N ILE A 117 6.03 -11.29 -15.93
CA ILE A 117 5.20 -10.84 -17.06
C ILE A 117 3.76 -11.34 -16.89
N LEU A 118 3.58 -12.55 -16.36
CA LEU A 118 2.24 -13.10 -16.09
C LEU A 118 1.53 -12.37 -14.94
N TYR A 119 2.29 -11.93 -13.93
CA TYR A 119 1.76 -11.31 -12.73
C TYR A 119 0.81 -10.11 -13.02
N PRO A 120 1.17 -9.07 -13.79
CA PRO A 120 0.25 -7.97 -14.07
C PRO A 120 -1.02 -8.40 -14.84
N ILE A 121 -0.93 -9.45 -15.66
CA ILE A 121 -2.08 -10.01 -16.39
C ILE A 121 -3.04 -10.64 -15.39
N MET A 122 -2.52 -11.45 -14.47
CA MET A 122 -3.31 -12.05 -13.39
C MET A 122 -3.93 -10.99 -12.48
N GLN A 123 -3.17 -9.99 -12.03
CA GLN A 123 -3.72 -8.94 -11.17
C GLN A 123 -4.77 -8.07 -11.89
N CYS A 124 -4.65 -7.88 -13.21
CA CYS A 124 -5.69 -7.25 -14.01
C CYS A 124 -6.96 -8.13 -14.07
N THR A 125 -6.78 -9.44 -14.20
CA THR A 125 -7.87 -10.43 -14.21
C THR A 125 -8.62 -10.44 -12.88
N ASP A 126 -7.90 -10.35 -11.75
CA ASP A 126 -8.47 -10.35 -10.39
C ASP A 126 -9.57 -9.30 -10.23
N ILE A 127 -9.43 -8.12 -10.84
CA ILE A 127 -10.39 -7.03 -10.72
C ILE A 127 -11.78 -7.45 -11.21
N PHE A 128 -11.83 -8.17 -12.34
CA PHE A 128 -13.07 -8.66 -12.93
C PHE A 128 -13.55 -9.94 -12.27
N PHE A 129 -12.62 -10.84 -11.94
CA PHE A 129 -12.90 -12.10 -11.27
C PHE A 129 -13.56 -11.88 -9.89
N LEU A 130 -13.01 -10.96 -9.10
CA LEU A 130 -13.58 -10.56 -7.81
C LEU A 130 -14.81 -9.67 -7.94
N LYS A 131 -15.17 -9.26 -9.16
CA LYS A 131 -16.27 -8.33 -9.47
C LYS A 131 -16.15 -7.05 -8.65
N ALA A 132 -14.94 -6.50 -8.57
CA ALA A 132 -14.66 -5.32 -7.77
C ALA A 132 -15.20 -4.05 -8.46
N ASP A 133 -16.12 -3.36 -7.80
CA ASP A 133 -16.56 -2.03 -8.25
C ASP A 133 -15.46 -0.97 -8.07
N ILE A 134 -14.68 -1.10 -7.00
CA ILE A 134 -13.63 -0.14 -6.60
C ILE A 134 -12.32 -0.89 -6.33
N CYS A 135 -11.27 -0.52 -7.05
CA CYS A 135 -9.90 -0.95 -6.77
C CYS A 135 -9.28 -0.02 -5.71
N GLN A 136 -9.33 -0.43 -4.43
CA GLN A 136 -8.75 0.34 -3.31
C GLN A 136 -7.37 -0.21 -2.93
N LEU A 137 -6.34 0.31 -3.60
CA LEU A 137 -4.94 -0.12 -3.50
C LEU A 137 -4.01 1.10 -3.41
N GLY A 138 -2.72 0.90 -3.13
CA GLY A 138 -1.74 1.99 -3.14
C GLY A 138 -1.62 2.60 -4.54
N VAL A 139 -1.18 3.86 -4.63
CA VAL A 139 -0.94 4.51 -5.93
C VAL A 139 0.15 3.81 -6.75
N ASP A 140 1.06 3.07 -6.11
CA ASP A 140 2.03 2.19 -6.77
C ASP A 140 1.36 1.07 -7.60
N GLN A 141 0.10 0.73 -7.32
CA GLN A 141 -0.69 -0.23 -8.10
C GLN A 141 -1.47 0.42 -9.26
N ARG A 142 -1.34 1.74 -9.49
CA ARG A 142 -2.13 2.48 -10.49
C ARG A 142 -1.97 1.93 -11.90
N LYS A 143 -0.76 1.51 -12.31
CA LYS A 143 -0.48 1.10 -13.71
C LYS A 143 -1.27 -0.13 -14.15
N VAL A 144 -1.46 -1.11 -13.26
CA VAL A 144 -2.28 -2.31 -13.53
C VAL A 144 -3.77 -2.02 -13.38
N ASN A 145 -4.16 -1.15 -12.46
CA ASN A 145 -5.54 -0.66 -12.38
C ASN A 145 -5.96 0.09 -13.66
N MET A 146 -5.05 0.87 -14.26
CA MET A 146 -5.28 1.48 -15.56
C MET A 146 -5.30 0.45 -16.69
N LEU A 147 -4.50 -0.64 -16.60
CA LEU A 147 -4.56 -1.74 -17.57
C LEU A 147 -5.95 -2.39 -17.61
N ALA A 148 -6.62 -2.53 -16.46
CA ALA A 148 -7.99 -3.04 -16.42
C ALA A 148 -8.98 -2.10 -17.13
N ARG A 149 -8.79 -0.79 -17.02
CA ARG A 149 -9.62 0.20 -17.74
C ARG A 149 -9.33 0.18 -19.25
N ASP A 150 -8.07 0.06 -19.65
CA ASP A 150 -7.65 -0.13 -21.05
C ASP A 150 -8.28 -1.41 -21.63
N TYR A 151 -8.29 -2.50 -20.84
CA TYR A 151 -8.93 -3.76 -21.21
C TYR A 151 -10.43 -3.57 -21.43
N CYS A 152 -11.13 -2.85 -20.54
CA CYS A 152 -12.55 -2.55 -20.70
C CYS A 152 -12.84 -1.87 -22.05
N ASP A 153 -12.03 -0.88 -22.45
CA ASP A 153 -12.17 -0.21 -23.74
C ASP A 153 -11.99 -1.18 -24.91
N SER A 154 -10.94 -1.99 -24.86
CA SER A 154 -10.64 -2.95 -25.93
C SER A 154 -11.66 -4.09 -26.04
N ALA A 155 -12.30 -4.48 -24.92
CA ALA A 155 -13.25 -5.57 -24.83
C ALA A 155 -14.72 -5.11 -24.93
N GLY A 156 -14.97 -3.80 -25.02
CA GLY A 156 -16.32 -3.24 -25.09
C GLY A 156 -17.10 -3.29 -23.77
N ILE A 157 -16.41 -3.38 -22.63
CA ILE A 157 -17.01 -3.41 -21.29
C ILE A 157 -17.31 -1.97 -20.85
N LYS A 158 -18.59 -1.65 -20.67
CA LYS A 158 -19.02 -0.30 -20.27
C LYS A 158 -18.77 0.00 -18.79
N ALA A 159 -19.00 -0.98 -17.93
CA ALA A 159 -18.81 -0.85 -16.49
C ALA A 159 -17.31 -0.97 -16.16
N LYS A 160 -16.64 0.18 -16.03
CA LYS A 160 -15.21 0.23 -15.67
C LYS A 160 -15.06 0.30 -14.15
N PRO A 161 -14.06 -0.39 -13.56
CA PRO A 161 -13.77 -0.27 -12.15
C PRO A 161 -13.34 1.16 -11.79
N VAL A 162 -13.79 1.64 -10.64
CA VAL A 162 -13.35 2.90 -10.06
C VAL A 162 -11.99 2.68 -9.41
N ILE A 163 -11.01 3.54 -9.70
CA ILE A 163 -9.67 3.43 -9.11
C ILE A 163 -9.57 4.42 -7.95
N LEU A 164 -9.55 3.90 -6.73
CA LEU A 164 -9.43 4.70 -5.51
C LEU A 164 -8.07 4.44 -4.85
N SER A 165 -7.03 5.02 -5.45
CA SER A 165 -5.65 4.90 -4.96
C SER A 165 -5.45 5.64 -3.63
N HIS A 166 -4.77 5.02 -2.67
CA HIS A 166 -4.35 5.69 -1.42
C HIS A 166 -2.89 6.13 -1.45
N HIS A 167 -2.57 7.08 -0.56
CA HIS A 167 -1.23 7.63 -0.34
C HIS A 167 -0.22 6.56 0.11
N MET A 168 1.03 6.69 -0.32
CA MET A 168 2.13 5.83 0.14
C MET A 168 2.78 6.46 1.36
N LEU A 169 2.62 5.83 2.53
CA LEU A 169 3.31 6.29 3.73
C LEU A 169 4.83 6.26 3.54
N TYR A 170 5.49 7.35 3.95
CA TYR A 170 6.94 7.50 3.83
C TYR A 170 7.71 6.51 4.71
N GLY A 171 8.93 6.19 4.29
CA GLY A 171 9.90 5.51 5.15
C GLY A 171 10.45 6.46 6.21
N LEU A 172 10.87 5.92 7.36
CA LEU A 172 11.35 6.75 8.47
C LEU A 172 12.71 7.42 8.21
N LYS A 173 13.49 6.96 7.22
CA LYS A 173 14.82 7.53 6.92
C LYS A 173 14.75 8.54 5.77
N ALA A 174 15.73 9.45 5.74
CA ALA A 174 15.83 10.46 4.69
C ALA A 174 15.89 9.83 3.29
N GLY A 175 15.17 10.44 2.34
CA GLY A 175 15.14 10.01 0.93
C GLY A 175 14.31 8.75 0.65
N GLN A 176 13.54 8.23 1.62
CA GLN A 176 12.67 7.08 1.41
C GLN A 176 11.23 7.49 1.10
N SER A 177 10.90 7.51 -0.20
CA SER A 177 9.55 7.75 -0.75
C SER A 177 8.50 6.74 -0.24
N LYS A 178 8.93 5.57 0.25
CA LYS A 178 8.05 4.51 0.76
C LYS A 178 8.78 3.65 1.79
N MET A 179 8.04 3.14 2.78
CA MET A 179 8.54 2.08 3.68
C MET A 179 9.07 0.86 2.92
N SER A 180 10.22 0.34 3.35
CA SER A 180 10.82 -0.88 2.80
C SER A 180 10.92 -1.98 3.85
N LYS A 181 10.80 -3.24 3.42
CA LYS A 181 11.06 -4.41 4.28
C LYS A 181 12.55 -4.73 4.41
N SER A 182 13.40 -4.17 3.54
CA SER A 182 14.85 -4.44 3.55
C SER A 182 15.57 -3.76 4.70
N ASP A 183 14.98 -2.70 5.26
CA ASP A 183 15.54 -1.93 6.35
C ASP A 183 14.53 -1.92 7.51
N PRO A 184 14.75 -2.74 8.56
CA PRO A 184 13.82 -2.86 9.68
C PRO A 184 13.55 -1.55 10.43
N ASP A 185 14.47 -0.58 10.36
CA ASP A 185 14.31 0.74 10.99
C ASP A 185 13.65 1.76 10.06
N SER A 186 13.40 1.42 8.79
CA SER A 186 12.65 2.27 7.87
C SER A 186 11.13 2.21 8.06
N ALA A 187 10.64 1.24 8.83
CA ALA A 187 9.22 0.98 8.99
C ALA A 187 8.88 0.55 10.44
N ILE A 188 7.71 0.99 10.90
CA ILE A 188 7.10 0.43 12.11
C ILE A 188 6.36 -0.86 11.72
N PHE A 189 6.63 -1.94 12.45
CA PHE A 189 5.90 -3.20 12.32
C PHE A 189 4.74 -3.26 13.32
N MET A 190 3.69 -4.00 12.96
CA MET A 190 2.46 -4.15 13.75
C MET A 190 2.69 -4.80 15.11
N GLU A 191 3.81 -5.51 15.25
CA GLU A 191 4.24 -6.25 16.43
C GLU A 191 5.48 -5.64 17.11
N ASP A 192 5.93 -4.45 16.68
CA ASP A 192 7.02 -3.76 17.37
C ASP A 192 6.62 -3.46 18.82
N SER A 193 7.57 -3.64 19.74
CA SER A 193 7.42 -3.24 21.14
C SER A 193 7.23 -1.72 21.25
N ALA A 194 6.70 -1.25 22.39
CA ALA A 194 6.56 0.18 22.63
C ALA A 194 7.94 0.88 22.56
N GLU A 195 8.98 0.23 23.07
CA GLU A 195 10.36 0.68 23.06
C GLU A 195 10.92 0.77 21.64
N ASP A 196 10.62 -0.21 20.77
CA ASP A 196 11.02 -0.19 19.36
C ASP A 196 10.32 0.91 18.58
N VAL A 197 9.02 1.11 18.79
CA VAL A 197 8.27 2.21 18.18
C VAL A 197 8.87 3.55 18.59
N GLU A 198 9.13 3.75 19.89
CA GLU A 198 9.73 4.99 20.40
C GLU A 198 11.11 5.22 19.79
N ARG A 199 11.97 4.21 19.78
CA ARG A 199 13.32 4.27 19.19
C ARG A 199 13.27 4.63 17.71
N LYS A 200 12.39 4.00 16.93
CA LYS A 200 12.23 4.26 15.49
C LYS A 200 11.73 5.67 15.21
N ILE A 201 10.74 6.15 15.96
CA ILE A 201 10.22 7.52 15.83
C ILE A 201 11.24 8.56 16.27
N ARG A 202 11.98 8.33 17.37
CA ARG A 202 13.06 9.23 17.83
C ARG A 202 14.15 9.44 16.78
N ASN A 203 14.46 8.39 16.02
CA ASN A 203 15.48 8.41 14.99
C ASN A 203 14.93 8.74 13.59
N ALA A 204 13.64 9.03 13.46
CA ALA A 204 13.02 9.31 12.17
C ALA A 204 13.48 10.66 11.62
N TYR A 205 13.63 10.71 10.29
CA TYR A 205 13.90 11.94 9.56
C TYR A 205 12.74 12.93 9.75
N CYS A 206 13.04 14.15 10.19
CA CYS A 206 12.02 15.16 10.50
C CYS A 206 12.47 16.55 10.05
N PRO A 207 12.53 16.81 8.73
CA PRO A 207 12.97 18.09 8.21
C PRO A 207 11.95 19.19 8.49
N THR A 208 12.43 20.41 8.69
CA THR A 208 11.61 21.63 8.86
C THR A 208 11.63 22.53 7.63
N LYS A 209 12.47 22.21 6.63
CA LYS A 209 12.58 22.90 5.35
C LYS A 209 12.82 21.87 4.25
N PRO A 210 12.28 22.06 3.03
CA PRO A 210 12.65 21.26 1.87
C PRO A 210 14.16 21.29 1.67
N GLU A 211 14.78 20.13 1.42
CA GLU A 211 16.18 20.10 0.98
C GLU A 211 16.29 20.63 -0.45
N SER A 212 17.40 21.29 -0.77
CA SER A 212 17.68 21.75 -2.13
C SER A 212 17.89 20.55 -3.06
N ALA A 213 16.81 20.16 -3.76
CA ALA A 213 16.80 19.16 -4.82
C ALA A 213 17.58 17.87 -4.51
N SER A 214 17.15 17.14 -3.49
CA SER A 214 17.44 15.69 -3.44
C SER A 214 16.80 15.03 -4.66
N LYS A 215 17.50 14.06 -5.27
CA LYS A 215 17.13 13.36 -6.50
C LYS A 215 15.82 12.55 -6.35
N VAL A 216 14.66 13.20 -6.39
CA VAL A 216 13.33 12.53 -6.35
C VAL A 216 12.80 12.20 -7.76
N ALA A 217 13.56 12.52 -8.81
CA ALA A 217 13.11 12.52 -10.20
C ALA A 217 12.66 11.15 -10.79
N GLU A 218 12.83 10.02 -10.10
CA GLU A 218 12.36 8.72 -10.60
C GLU A 218 11.07 8.19 -9.93
N ASP A 219 10.62 8.79 -8.81
CA ASP A 219 9.53 8.26 -7.98
C ASP A 219 8.27 9.16 -7.91
N ASP A 220 8.25 10.30 -8.61
CA ASP A 220 7.11 11.25 -8.61
C ASP A 220 5.78 10.59 -9.03
N GLU A 221 5.80 9.47 -9.76
CA GLU A 221 4.59 8.71 -10.12
C GLU A 221 3.97 7.95 -8.93
N MET A 222 4.66 7.85 -7.78
CA MET A 222 4.22 7.13 -6.58
C MET A 222 3.61 8.02 -5.50
N HIS A 223 3.38 9.30 -5.77
CA HIS A 223 2.68 10.22 -4.87
C HIS A 223 1.47 10.87 -5.52
N LEU A 224 0.38 10.97 -4.77
CA LEU A 224 -0.87 11.60 -5.26
C LEU A 224 -0.77 13.13 -5.27
N VAL A 225 0.10 13.68 -4.42
CA VAL A 225 0.31 15.12 -4.23
C VAL A 225 1.80 15.34 -4.09
N LYS A 226 2.32 16.39 -4.72
CA LYS A 226 3.71 16.82 -4.54
C LYS A 226 3.92 17.29 -3.10
N ASP A 227 4.88 16.70 -2.42
CA ASP A 227 5.31 17.09 -1.08
C ASP A 227 6.82 17.31 -1.10
N ASP A 228 7.22 18.58 -1.09
CA ASP A 228 8.63 18.97 -1.13
C ASP A 228 9.34 18.78 0.22
N LEU A 229 8.59 18.59 1.32
CA LEU A 229 9.16 18.41 2.65
C LEU A 229 9.47 16.93 2.95
N MET A 230 8.64 16.01 2.45
CA MET A 230 8.78 14.55 2.63
C MET A 230 9.11 14.15 4.08
N ASN A 231 8.37 14.72 5.05
CA ASN A 231 8.60 14.49 6.47
C ASN A 231 7.76 13.29 6.95
N PRO A 232 8.36 12.11 7.25
CA PRO A 232 7.60 10.93 7.67
C PRO A 232 6.87 11.12 9.01
N CYS A 233 7.37 11.94 9.93
CA CYS A 233 6.68 12.22 11.19
C CYS A 233 5.35 12.96 10.96
N LEU A 234 5.36 13.98 10.09
CA LEU A 234 4.14 14.71 9.71
C LEU A 234 3.20 13.85 8.86
N ASP A 235 3.76 13.00 8.01
CA ASP A 235 3.01 12.04 7.20
C ASP A 235 2.20 11.07 8.08
N TYR A 236 2.84 10.49 9.10
CA TYR A 236 2.18 9.55 10.01
C TYR A 236 1.14 10.26 10.88
N LEU A 237 1.44 11.48 11.34
CA LEU A 237 0.46 12.29 12.04
C LEU A 237 -0.78 12.55 11.18
N ARG A 238 -0.62 12.87 9.89
CA ARG A 238 -1.72 13.17 8.98
C ARG A 238 -2.56 11.93 8.64
N TYR A 239 -1.91 10.84 8.24
CA TYR A 239 -2.58 9.69 7.64
C TYR A 239 -2.89 8.55 8.61
N ILE A 240 -2.25 8.54 9.79
CA ILE A 240 -2.55 7.57 10.85
C ILE A 240 -3.36 8.25 11.96
N LEU A 241 -2.79 9.28 12.60
CA LEU A 241 -3.38 9.85 13.80
C LEU A 241 -4.62 10.70 13.50
N PHE A 242 -4.49 11.74 12.68
CA PHE A 242 -5.62 12.59 12.28
C PHE A 242 -6.61 11.92 11.33
N ALA A 243 -6.30 10.73 10.82
CA ALA A 243 -7.25 9.94 10.05
C ALA A 243 -8.28 9.21 10.92
N VAL A 244 -8.04 9.16 12.25
CA VAL A 244 -9.01 8.71 13.25
C VAL A 244 -9.97 9.86 13.58
N GLU A 245 -11.26 9.58 13.48
CA GLU A 245 -12.32 10.56 13.73
C GLU A 245 -12.25 11.10 15.16
N GLY A 246 -12.20 12.42 15.32
CA GLY A 246 -12.12 13.09 16.62
C GLY A 246 -10.75 13.10 17.28
N TYR A 247 -9.68 12.65 16.60
CA TYR A 247 -8.34 12.69 17.17
C TYR A 247 -7.84 14.12 17.42
N THR A 248 -7.26 14.35 18.59
CA THR A 248 -6.60 15.62 18.95
C THR A 248 -5.14 15.36 19.29
N PHE A 249 -4.24 16.14 18.71
CA PHE A 249 -2.80 16.07 18.99
C PHE A 249 -2.39 17.21 19.92
N LYS A 250 -1.65 16.92 20.99
CA LYS A 250 -1.11 17.93 21.90
C LYS A 250 0.41 17.98 21.78
N ALA A 251 0.95 19.18 21.55
CA ALA A 251 2.39 19.42 21.56
C ALA A 251 2.70 20.69 22.37
N GLY A 252 3.39 20.51 23.50
CA GLY A 252 3.51 21.56 24.52
C GLY A 252 2.13 22.01 24.99
N ASP A 253 1.88 23.33 24.94
CA ASP A 253 0.61 23.94 25.33
C ASP A 253 -0.41 24.04 24.18
N LYS A 254 -0.03 23.66 22.95
CA LYS A 254 -0.90 23.72 21.77
C LYS A 254 -1.67 22.42 21.58
N VAL A 255 -2.94 22.54 21.19
CA VAL A 255 -3.81 21.42 20.80
C VAL A 255 -4.22 21.60 19.34
N TYR A 256 -4.05 20.55 18.56
CA TYR A 256 -4.35 20.49 17.14
C TYR A 256 -5.49 19.52 16.89
N THR A 257 -6.53 19.96 16.18
CA THR A 257 -7.71 19.15 15.82
C THR A 257 -7.73 18.79 14.33
N THR A 258 -6.83 19.38 13.54
CA THR A 258 -6.64 19.07 12.13
C THR A 258 -5.14 19.01 11.82
N PRO A 259 -4.73 18.21 10.80
CA PRO A 259 -3.40 18.32 10.23
C PRO A 259 -3.35 19.67 9.49
N GLY A 260 -2.79 20.70 10.13
CA GLY A 260 -2.62 22.02 9.51
C GLY A 260 -1.86 21.93 8.17
N PRO A 261 -2.02 22.91 7.27
CA PRO A 261 -1.36 22.89 5.97
C PRO A 261 0.17 22.99 6.14
N CYS A 262 0.90 21.90 5.91
CA CYS A 262 2.37 21.79 5.77
C CYS A 262 3.28 22.50 6.79
N SER A 263 2.72 23.05 7.86
CA SER A 263 3.45 23.60 8.99
C SER A 263 2.56 23.42 10.22
N LEU A 264 2.64 22.23 10.84
CA LEU A 264 2.84 22.31 12.29
C LEU A 264 4.06 23.20 12.43
N ASP A 265 3.84 24.43 12.91
CA ASP A 265 4.86 25.46 13.07
C ASP A 265 6.23 24.80 13.16
N ALA A 266 7.14 25.10 12.23
CA ALA A 266 8.55 24.71 12.29
C ALA A 266 9.27 25.31 13.54
N HIS A 267 8.49 25.76 14.51
CA HIS A 267 8.78 26.24 15.84
C HIS A 267 7.93 25.42 16.84
N LEU A 268 7.88 24.09 16.69
CA LEU A 268 7.73 23.22 17.85
C LEU A 268 9.02 23.38 18.64
N PRO A 269 9.04 24.17 19.73
CA PRO A 269 10.25 24.32 20.52
C PRO A 269 10.46 22.97 21.20
N HIS A 270 11.53 22.27 20.82
CA HIS A 270 12.05 21.12 21.55
C HIS A 270 10.95 20.22 22.15
N VAL A 271 10.05 19.67 21.34
CA VAL A 271 9.23 18.55 21.82
C VAL A 271 10.23 17.40 21.96
N GLY A 272 10.69 17.20 23.19
CA GLY A 272 11.81 16.35 23.57
C GLY A 272 11.64 14.91 23.13
N PHE A 273 11.99 14.63 21.88
CA PHE A 273 12.47 13.34 21.44
C PHE A 273 14.01 13.25 21.46
N CYS A 274 14.71 14.32 21.86
CA CYS A 274 16.09 14.25 22.31
C CYS A 274 16.13 13.81 23.78
N ALA A 275 16.71 12.63 24.02
CA ALA A 275 17.02 12.16 25.36
C ALA A 275 17.95 13.16 26.07
N ASN A 276 17.71 13.33 27.38
CA ASN A 276 18.70 13.88 28.29
C ASN A 276 19.91 12.95 28.33
N SER A 277 21.04 13.40 27.76
CA SER A 277 22.41 13.24 28.26
C SER A 277 23.39 13.79 27.23
#